data_AF-A0A830EDH3-F1
#
_entry.id   AF-A0A830EDH3-F1
#
_cell.length_a   1.000
_cell.length_b   1.000
_cell.length_c   1.000
_cell.angle_alpha   90.00
_cell.angle_beta   90.00
_cell.angle_gamma   90.00
#
_symmetry.space_group_name_H-M   'P 1'
#
loop_
_entity.id
_entity.type
_entity.pdbx_description
1 polymer ?
#
loop_
_entity_poly.entity_id
_entity_poly.type
_entity_poly.pdbx_seq_one_letter_code
_entity_poly.pdbx_strand_id
1 'polypeptide(L)'
;MSLFLFIINPVLFVIVFIAILVIYFLAFRRRKSRGNTKDTTTTVRILRSYAVGSASDVRLSKVCFSVGVGDNVVRVGDRWVSALSISTLDLLTLREVLNLGAIISDGNSHYLVIYGDNIDDVFVRLNTAAELLRSRNVLFKQLSSSELIKEVILRWMS
;
A
#
# COMPACT_ATOMS: atom_id res chain seq x y z
N MET A 1 -15.01 46.13 0.21
CA MET A 1 -14.29 47.16 1.01
C MET A 1 -12.81 47.34 0.65
N SER A 2 -12.16 46.43 -0.08
CA SER A 2 -10.73 46.58 -0.44
C SER A 2 -10.45 47.51 -1.63
N LEU A 3 -11.38 47.62 -2.59
CA LEU A 3 -11.20 48.46 -3.78
C LEU A 3 -11.17 49.98 -3.49
N PHE A 4 -11.84 50.45 -2.42
CA PHE A 4 -11.85 51.87 -2.06
C PHE A 4 -10.51 52.37 -1.45
N LEU A 5 -9.67 51.47 -0.91
CA LEU A 5 -8.35 51.83 -0.38
C LEU A 5 -7.31 52.09 -1.47
N PHE A 6 -7.55 51.62 -2.70
CA PHE A 6 -6.60 51.76 -3.81
C PHE A 6 -6.50 53.21 -4.31
N ILE A 7 -7.58 54.00 -4.18
CA ILE A 7 -7.68 55.37 -4.72
C ILE A 7 -7.02 56.40 -3.79
N ILE A 8 -6.96 56.14 -2.48
CA ILE A 8 -6.49 57.10 -1.48
C ILE A 8 -5.00 56.94 -1.17
N ASN A 9 -4.49 55.70 -1.09
CA ASN A 9 -3.08 55.47 -0.82
C ASN A 9 -2.61 54.08 -1.31
N PRO A 10 -1.94 54.00 -2.48
CA PRO A 10 -1.56 52.72 -3.08
C PRO A 10 -0.59 51.92 -2.21
N VAL A 11 0.22 52.58 -1.38
CA VAL A 11 1.16 51.93 -0.45
C VAL A 11 0.41 51.16 0.64
N LEU A 12 -0.68 51.74 1.15
CA LEU A 12 -1.46 51.16 2.24
C LEU A 12 -2.24 49.92 1.75
N PHE A 13 -2.68 49.92 0.50
CA PHE A 13 -3.29 48.74 -0.13
C PHE A 13 -2.31 47.57 -0.25
N VAL A 14 -1.07 47.83 -0.69
CA VAL A 14 -0.04 46.79 -0.82
C VAL A 14 0.27 46.15 0.53
N ILE A 15 0.39 46.94 1.60
CA ILE A 15 0.65 46.42 2.95
C ILE A 15 -0.49 45.51 3.44
N VAL A 16 -1.74 45.93 3.25
CA VAL A 16 -2.91 45.14 3.65
C VAL A 16 -3.00 43.83 2.84
N PHE A 17 -2.72 43.89 1.53
CA PHE A 17 -2.74 42.72 0.67
C PHE A 17 -1.67 41.68 1.07
N ILE A 18 -0.45 42.13 1.39
CA ILE A 18 0.61 41.27 1.89
C ILE A 18 0.22 40.64 3.23
N ALA A 19 -0.37 41.41 4.15
CA ALA A 19 -0.81 40.89 5.44
C ALA A 19 -1.86 39.77 5.30
N ILE A 20 -2.82 39.92 4.38
CA ILE A 20 -3.84 38.90 4.09
C ILE A 20 -3.18 37.62 3.53
N LEU A 21 -2.23 37.75 2.60
CA LEU A 21 -1.51 36.62 2.03
C LEU A 21 -0.69 35.85 3.09
N VAL A 22 -0.04 36.55 4.01
CA VAL A 22 0.72 35.93 5.10
C VAL A 22 -0.20 35.16 6.05
N ILE A 23 -1.35 35.73 6.42
CA ILE A 23 -2.34 35.05 7.25
C ILE A 23 -2.90 33.81 6.54
N TYR A 24 -3.22 33.93 5.25
CA TYR A 24 -3.69 32.80 4.44
C TYR A 24 -2.64 31.69 4.36
N PHE A 25 -1.38 32.04 4.12
CA PHE A 25 -0.28 31.09 4.06
C PHE A 25 -0.05 30.37 5.38
N LEU A 26 -0.11 31.09 6.51
CA LEU A 26 0.01 30.50 7.85
C LEU A 26 -1.16 29.57 8.18
N ALA A 27 -2.39 29.96 7.83
CA ALA A 27 -3.57 29.12 8.03
C ALA A 27 -3.54 27.84 7.16
N PHE A 28 -3.11 27.97 5.90
CA PHE A 28 -2.98 26.84 4.99
C PHE A 28 -1.83 25.90 5.39
N ARG A 29 -0.69 26.44 5.84
CA ARG A 29 0.43 25.65 6.37
C ARG A 29 0.02 24.89 7.64
N ARG A 30 -0.78 25.49 8.51
CA ARG A 30 -1.36 24.80 9.69
C ARG A 30 -2.36 23.70 9.32
N ARG A 31 -3.12 23.85 8.22
CA ARG A 31 -3.97 22.74 7.71
C ARG A 31 -3.14 21.58 7.17
N LYS A 32 -2.05 21.85 6.43
CA LYS A 32 -1.16 20.79 5.91
C LYS A 32 -0.34 20.08 7.00
N SER A 33 -0.07 20.76 8.12
CA SER A 33 0.59 20.19 9.30
C SER A 33 -0.38 19.58 10.34
N ARG A 34 -1.64 19.35 9.95
CA ARG A 34 -2.58 18.47 10.67
C ARG A 34 -2.78 17.19 9.85
N GLY A 35 -1.70 16.69 9.27
CA GLY A 35 -1.57 15.28 8.93
C GLY A 35 -1.69 14.51 10.23
N ASN A 36 -2.90 14.02 10.48
CA ASN A 36 -3.21 13.10 11.54
C ASN A 36 -2.35 11.86 11.26
N THR A 37 -1.12 11.81 11.80
CA THR A 37 -0.45 10.55 12.11
C THR A 37 -1.33 9.89 13.16
N LYS A 38 -2.45 9.33 12.69
CA LYS A 38 -2.99 8.15 13.31
C LYS A 38 -1.83 7.18 13.26
N ASP A 39 -1.15 7.04 14.39
CA ASP A 39 -0.35 5.87 14.66
C ASP A 39 -1.17 4.69 14.16
N THR A 40 -0.77 4.13 13.03
CA THR A 40 -1.30 2.89 12.52
C THR A 40 -0.87 1.88 13.56
N THR A 41 -1.74 1.65 14.53
CA THR A 41 -1.61 0.57 15.49
C THR A 41 -1.68 -0.71 14.67
N THR A 42 -0.50 -1.19 14.27
CA THR A 42 -0.33 -2.53 13.74
C THR A 42 -0.68 -3.47 14.87
N THR A 43 -1.94 -3.90 14.91
CA THR A 43 -2.39 -4.94 15.83
C THR A 43 -1.72 -6.23 15.39
N VAL A 44 -0.59 -6.55 16.03
CA VAL A 44 0.07 -7.84 15.87
C VAL A 44 -0.83 -8.87 16.54
N ARG A 45 -1.78 -9.42 15.76
CA ARG A 45 -2.66 -10.48 16.23
C ARG A 45 -1.87 -11.78 16.19
N ILE A 46 -1.48 -12.26 17.36
CA ILE A 46 -0.86 -13.58 17.50
C ILE A 46 -1.89 -14.62 17.04
N LEU A 47 -1.69 -15.16 15.84
CA LEU A 47 -2.63 -16.06 15.16
C LEU A 47 -2.64 -17.49 15.71
N ARG A 48 -1.65 -17.87 16.53
CA ARG A 48 -1.55 -19.19 17.16
C ARG A 48 -0.84 -19.08 18.51
N SER A 49 -1.51 -19.45 19.58
CA SER A 49 -0.88 -19.77 20.85
C SER A 49 -0.71 -21.29 20.93
N TYR A 50 0.53 -21.75 20.83
CA TYR A 50 0.88 -23.14 21.16
C TYR A 50 1.31 -23.20 22.62
N ALA A 51 0.75 -24.14 23.36
CA ALA A 51 1.28 -24.48 24.68
C ALA A 51 2.59 -25.24 24.48
N VAL A 52 3.71 -24.58 24.78
CA VAL A 52 5.05 -25.17 24.64
C VAL A 52 5.51 -25.59 26.03
N GLY A 53 5.76 -26.89 26.22
CA GLY A 53 6.15 -27.48 27.51
C GLY A 53 7.62 -27.25 27.91
N SER A 54 8.47 -26.70 27.02
CA SER A 54 9.89 -26.48 27.27
C SER A 54 10.43 -25.25 26.53
N ALA A 55 11.29 -24.47 27.20
CA ALA A 55 11.93 -23.26 26.64
C ALA A 55 12.85 -23.55 25.43
N SER A 56 13.26 -24.81 25.21
CA SER A 56 14.10 -25.21 24.07
C SER A 56 13.33 -25.21 22.74
N ASP A 57 12.02 -25.51 22.76
CA ASP A 57 11.18 -25.58 21.56
C ASP A 57 10.74 -24.20 21.05
N VAL A 58 10.89 -23.17 21.88
CA VAL A 58 10.58 -21.77 21.53
C VAL A 58 11.55 -21.21 20.49
N ARG A 59 12.78 -21.74 20.41
CA ARG A 59 13.78 -21.33 19.42
C ARG A 59 13.51 -21.82 18.01
N LEU A 60 12.74 -22.89 17.85
CA LEU A 60 12.43 -23.50 16.54
C LEU A 60 11.10 -23.00 15.93
N SER A 61 10.26 -22.29 16.69
CA SER A 61 8.85 -22.11 16.35
C SER A 61 8.36 -20.66 16.23
N LYS A 62 9.26 -19.67 16.31
CA LYS A 62 8.90 -18.24 16.14
C LYS A 62 9.71 -17.61 15.03
N VAL A 63 9.29 -17.80 13.78
CA VAL A 63 9.70 -16.89 12.71
C VAL A 63 8.90 -15.60 12.91
N CYS A 64 9.52 -14.60 13.52
CA CYS A 64 8.93 -13.29 13.67
C CYS A 64 8.92 -12.60 12.30
N PHE A 65 7.75 -12.49 11.67
CA PHE A 65 7.60 -11.72 10.43
C PHE A 65 7.25 -10.27 10.78
N SER A 66 8.11 -9.34 10.37
CA SER A 66 7.74 -7.92 10.34
C SER A 66 6.80 -7.71 9.16
N VAL A 67 5.57 -7.29 9.47
CA VAL A 67 4.53 -7.01 8.47
C VAL A 67 4.18 -5.53 8.47
N GLY A 68 4.68 -4.79 7.47
CA GLY A 68 4.36 -3.38 7.25
C GLY A 68 3.23 -3.23 6.22
N VAL A 69 2.25 -2.36 6.47
CA VAL A 69 1.03 -2.24 5.64
C VAL A 69 0.98 -0.90 4.90
N GLY A 70 0.97 -0.94 3.56
CA GLY A 70 0.53 0.15 2.68
C GLY A 70 -0.90 -0.08 2.16
N ASP A 71 -1.41 0.72 1.22
CA ASP A 71 -2.80 0.56 0.76
C ASP A 71 -3.04 -0.79 0.05
N ASN A 72 -2.07 -1.29 -0.73
CA ASN A 72 -2.16 -2.57 -1.47
C ASN A 72 -0.84 -3.34 -1.54
N VAL A 73 0.16 -2.96 -0.74
CA VAL A 73 1.48 -3.60 -0.69
C VAL A 73 1.82 -3.84 0.77
N VAL A 74 2.35 -5.02 1.05
CA VAL A 74 2.71 -5.44 2.40
C VAL A 74 4.18 -5.83 2.40
N ARG A 75 4.93 -5.35 3.39
CA ARG A 75 6.30 -5.82 3.64
C ARG A 75 6.23 -7.12 4.42
N VAL A 76 6.91 -8.17 3.98
CA VAL A 76 7.04 -9.45 4.68
C VAL A 76 8.52 -9.76 4.82
N GLY A 77 9.07 -9.58 6.02
CA GLY A 77 10.51 -9.66 6.24
C GLY A 77 11.25 -8.57 5.45
N ASP A 78 12.12 -8.99 4.54
CA ASP A 78 12.93 -8.08 3.70
C ASP A 78 12.32 -7.79 2.33
N ARG A 79 11.16 -8.36 2.01
CA ARG A 79 10.52 -8.20 0.70
C ARG A 79 9.21 -7.43 0.79
N TRP A 80 8.92 -6.66 -0.24
CA TRP A 80 7.61 -6.09 -0.50
C TRP A 80 6.80 -7.04 -1.35
N VAL A 81 5.51 -7.18 -1.04
CA VAL A 81 4.61 -8.15 -1.66
C VAL A 81 3.29 -7.47 -1.98
N SER A 82 2.80 -7.69 -3.19
CA SER A 82 1.44 -7.36 -3.62
C SER A 82 0.85 -8.54 -4.38
N ALA A 83 -0.48 -8.56 -4.57
CA ALA A 83 -1.11 -9.62 -5.33
C ALA A 83 -2.37 -9.15 -6.06
N LEU A 84 -2.59 -9.79 -7.21
CA LEU A 84 -3.80 -9.68 -8.00
C LEU A 84 -4.55 -11.01 -7.91
N SER A 85 -5.81 -10.97 -7.50
CA SER A 85 -6.72 -12.10 -7.69
C SER A 85 -7.19 -12.11 -9.14
N ILE A 86 -7.03 -13.24 -9.81
CA ILE A 86 -7.35 -13.45 -11.22
C ILE A 86 -8.46 -14.49 -11.30
N SER A 87 -9.54 -14.15 -12.00
CA SER A 87 -10.73 -15.00 -12.08
C SER A 87 -10.54 -16.20 -13.02
N THR A 88 -9.86 -16.01 -14.15
CA THR A 88 -9.55 -17.05 -15.13
C THR A 88 -8.16 -16.80 -15.71
N LEU A 89 -7.35 -17.86 -15.82
CA LEU A 89 -6.04 -17.80 -16.47
C LEU A 89 -6.03 -18.72 -17.67
N ASP A 90 -6.00 -18.14 -18.86
CA ASP A 90 -5.65 -18.87 -20.07
C ASP A 90 -4.14 -19.17 -20.09
N LEU A 91 -3.75 -20.27 -20.73
CA LEU A 91 -2.39 -20.82 -20.71
C LEU A 91 -1.36 -19.86 -21.33
N LEU A 92 -1.80 -19.03 -22.29
CA LEU A 92 -1.00 -17.98 -22.91
C LEU A 92 -0.73 -16.82 -21.96
N THR A 93 -1.76 -16.33 -21.27
CA THR A 93 -1.65 -15.23 -20.31
C THR A 93 -0.82 -15.64 -19.08
N LEU A 94 -0.94 -16.90 -18.66
CA LEU A 94 -0.16 -17.47 -17.57
C LEU A 94 1.36 -17.34 -17.84
N ARG A 95 1.82 -17.66 -19.07
CA ARG A 95 3.24 -17.59 -19.42
C ARG A 95 3.80 -16.18 -19.41
N GLU A 96 3.04 -15.20 -19.88
CA GLU A 96 3.46 -13.79 -19.87
C GLU A 96 3.54 -13.26 -18.42
N VAL A 97 2.59 -13.65 -17.58
CA VAL A 97 2.45 -13.20 -16.20
C VAL A 97 3.44 -13.87 -15.24
N LEU A 98 3.87 -15.12 -15.51
CA LEU A 98 4.89 -15.82 -14.72
C LEU A 98 6.25 -15.09 -14.71
N ASN A 99 6.54 -14.25 -15.70
CA ASN A 99 7.76 -13.45 -15.71
C ASN A 99 7.71 -12.26 -14.73
N LEU A 100 6.51 -11.92 -14.23
CA LEU A 100 6.28 -10.76 -13.37
C LEU A 100 6.15 -11.13 -11.89
N GLY A 101 5.89 -12.40 -11.58
CA GLY A 101 5.69 -12.86 -10.21
C GLY A 101 5.44 -14.36 -10.12
N ALA A 102 5.02 -14.81 -8.94
CA ALA A 102 4.62 -16.20 -8.70
C ALA A 102 3.10 -16.34 -8.81
N ILE A 103 2.63 -17.48 -9.31
CA ILE A 103 1.20 -17.79 -9.37
C ILE A 103 0.87 -18.80 -8.28
N ILE A 104 -0.10 -18.46 -7.44
CA ILE A 104 -0.70 -19.36 -6.47
C ILE A 104 -2.09 -19.71 -7.00
N SER A 105 -2.33 -21.00 -7.27
CA SER A 105 -3.65 -21.50 -7.70
C SER A 105 -4.17 -22.48 -6.66
N ASP A 106 -5.37 -22.23 -6.16
CA ASP A 106 -6.03 -23.06 -5.16
C ASP A 106 -7.50 -23.24 -5.55
N GLY A 107 -7.80 -24.39 -6.17
CA GLY A 107 -9.12 -24.72 -6.70
C GLY A 107 -9.63 -23.69 -7.71
N ASN A 108 -10.47 -22.77 -7.22
CA ASN A 108 -11.14 -21.73 -8.01
C ASN A 108 -10.50 -20.34 -7.91
N SER A 109 -9.51 -20.16 -7.03
CA SER A 109 -8.85 -18.86 -6.84
C SER A 109 -7.45 -18.91 -7.43
N HIS A 110 -7.16 -17.96 -8.31
CA HIS A 110 -5.82 -17.74 -8.81
C HIS A 110 -5.30 -16.39 -8.32
N TYR A 111 -4.08 -16.37 -7.82
CA TYR A 111 -3.42 -15.16 -7.36
C TYR A 111 -2.08 -15.01 -8.06
N LEU A 112 -1.87 -13.87 -8.70
CA LEU A 112 -0.55 -13.44 -9.12
C LEU A 112 0.08 -12.66 -7.97
N VAL A 113 1.12 -13.22 -7.38
CA VAL A 113 1.89 -12.63 -6.29
C VAL A 113 3.14 -11.98 -6.86
N ILE A 114 3.27 -10.68 -6.66
CA ILE A 114 4.41 -9.90 -7.11
C ILE A 114 5.21 -9.51 -5.88
N TYR A 115 6.50 -9.83 -5.89
CA TYR A 115 7.38 -9.55 -4.78
C TYR A 115 8.73 -9.02 -5.26
N GLY A 116 9.38 -8.23 -4.41
CA GLY A 116 10.68 -7.63 -4.70
C GLY A 116 11.28 -6.96 -3.48
N ASP A 117 12.55 -6.57 -3.58
CA ASP A 117 13.28 -5.97 -2.47
C ASP A 117 12.97 -4.47 -2.32
N ASN A 118 12.51 -3.82 -3.40
CA ASN A 118 12.07 -2.42 -3.42
C ASN A 118 10.55 -2.31 -3.69
N ILE A 119 9.88 -1.43 -2.95
CA ILE A 119 8.47 -1.11 -3.12
C ILE A 119 8.17 -0.56 -4.53
N ASP A 120 9.05 0.25 -5.09
CA ASP A 120 8.86 0.85 -6.41
C ASP A 120 8.86 -0.20 -7.53
N ASP A 121 9.77 -1.18 -7.44
CA ASP A 121 9.83 -2.30 -8.39
C ASP A 121 8.55 -3.15 -8.34
N VAL A 122 8.05 -3.41 -7.12
CA VAL A 122 6.76 -4.10 -6.95
C VAL A 122 5.62 -3.31 -7.58
N PHE A 123 5.57 -1.99 -7.41
CA PHE A 123 4.55 -1.16 -8.05
C PHE A 123 4.63 -1.17 -9.58
N VAL A 124 5.84 -1.08 -10.14
CA VAL A 124 6.05 -1.13 -11.59
C VAL A 124 5.56 -2.47 -12.14
N ARG A 125 6.04 -3.60 -11.58
CA ARG A 125 5.62 -4.93 -12.02
C ARG A 125 4.13 -5.17 -11.85
N LEU A 126 3.53 -4.64 -10.78
CA LEU A 126 2.10 -4.72 -10.53
C LEU A 126 1.28 -3.97 -11.57
N ASN A 127 1.71 -2.76 -11.93
CA ASN A 127 1.07 -1.98 -12.98
C ASN A 127 1.23 -2.65 -14.35
N THR A 128 2.43 -3.16 -14.66
CA THR A 128 2.67 -3.92 -15.89
C THR A 128 1.78 -5.16 -15.96
N ALA A 129 1.67 -5.93 -14.87
CA ALA A 129 0.79 -7.09 -14.82
C ALA A 129 -0.68 -6.70 -15.00
N ALA A 130 -1.12 -5.63 -14.34
CA ALA A 130 -2.48 -5.12 -14.47
C ALA A 130 -2.79 -4.67 -15.91
N GLU A 131 -1.87 -3.98 -16.58
CA GLU A 131 -2.01 -3.57 -17.97
C GLU A 131 -2.07 -4.76 -18.93
N LEU A 132 -1.19 -5.75 -18.75
CA LEU A 132 -1.22 -6.98 -19.55
C LEU A 132 -2.54 -7.72 -19.37
N LEU A 133 -2.98 -7.94 -18.13
CA LEU A 133 -4.27 -8.58 -17.85
C LEU A 133 -5.44 -7.79 -18.46
N ARG A 134 -5.43 -6.45 -18.37
CA ARG A 134 -6.43 -5.59 -19.04
C ARG A 134 -6.41 -5.76 -20.56
N SER A 135 -5.23 -5.75 -21.19
CA SER A 135 -5.08 -5.91 -22.64
C SER A 135 -5.63 -7.24 -23.16
N ARG A 136 -5.66 -8.26 -22.29
CA ARG A 136 -6.17 -9.60 -22.57
C ARG A 136 -7.62 -9.79 -22.11
N ASN A 137 -8.29 -8.71 -21.68
CA ASN A 137 -9.66 -8.73 -21.13
C ASN A 137 -9.84 -9.71 -19.96
N VAL A 138 -8.78 -9.95 -19.19
CA VAL A 138 -8.85 -10.79 -18.00
C VAL A 138 -9.42 -9.98 -16.84
N LEU A 139 -10.44 -10.51 -16.17
CA LEU A 139 -10.99 -9.90 -14.97
C LEU A 139 -10.07 -10.22 -13.78
N PHE A 140 -9.56 -9.16 -13.16
CA PHE A 140 -8.73 -9.25 -11.96
C PHE A 140 -9.15 -8.21 -10.92
N LYS A 141 -8.78 -8.47 -9.67
CA LYS A 141 -8.95 -7.58 -8.53
C LYS A 141 -7.61 -7.45 -7.81
N GLN A 142 -7.12 -6.23 -7.64
CA GLN A 142 -5.99 -5.97 -6.75
C GLN A 142 -6.42 -6.19 -5.31
N LEU A 143 -5.66 -7.02 -4.58
CA LEU A 143 -5.96 -7.28 -3.19
C LEU A 143 -5.57 -6.08 -2.32
N SER A 144 -6.46 -5.72 -1.41
CA SER A 144 -6.11 -4.82 -0.31
C SER A 144 -5.11 -5.51 0.63
N SER A 145 -4.38 -4.74 1.42
CA SER A 145 -3.36 -5.32 2.31
C SER A 145 -3.89 -6.32 3.33
N SER A 146 -5.15 -6.22 3.77
CA SER A 146 -5.78 -7.19 4.66
C SER A 146 -6.11 -8.51 3.95
N GLU A 147 -6.62 -8.43 2.73
CA GLU A 147 -6.86 -9.59 1.85
C GLU A 147 -5.55 -10.28 1.48
N LEU A 148 -4.51 -9.49 1.18
CA LEU A 148 -3.18 -10.00 0.87
C LEU A 148 -2.62 -10.84 2.03
N ILE A 149 -2.72 -10.33 3.26
CA ILE A 149 -2.26 -11.07 4.45
C ILE A 149 -3.07 -12.36 4.59
N LYS A 150 -4.41 -12.26 4.54
CA LYS A 150 -5.31 -13.39 4.84
C LYS A 150 -5.29 -14.49 3.77
N GLU A 151 -5.29 -14.09 2.50
CA GLU A 151 -5.51 -15.00 1.37
C GLU A 151 -4.20 -15.44 0.72
N VAL A 152 -3.15 -14.63 0.78
CA VAL A 152 -1.89 -14.92 0.08
C VAL A 152 -0.78 -15.24 1.08
N ILE A 153 -0.46 -14.33 2.00
CA ILE A 153 0.71 -14.50 2.88
C ILE A 153 0.51 -15.68 3.83
N LEU A 154 -0.65 -15.78 4.49
CA LEU A 154 -0.92 -16.90 5.39
C LEU A 154 -0.91 -18.27 4.68
N ARG A 155 -1.29 -18.31 3.39
CA ARG A 155 -1.29 -19.54 2.59
C ARG A 155 0.09 -19.87 2.02
N TRP A 156 0.89 -18.86 1.70
CA TRP A 156 2.27 -19.05 1.27
C TRP A 156 3.15 -19.61 2.41
N MET A 157 2.74 -19.39 3.67
CA MET A 157 3.44 -19.88 4.86
C MET A 157 2.97 -21.27 5.35
N SER A 158 1.94 -21.87 4.75
CA SER A 158 1.43 -23.22 5.10
C SER A 158 1.98 -24.28 4.17
#